data_AF-A0A6A7M5L8-F1
#
_entry.id   AF-A0A6A7M5L8-F1
#
_cell.length_a   1.000
_cell.length_b   1.000
_cell.length_c   1.000
_cell.angle_alpha   90.00
_cell.angle_beta   90.00
_cell.angle_gamma   90.00
#
_symmetry.space_group_name_H-M   'P 1'
#
loop_
_entity.id
_entity.type
_entity.pdbx_description
1 polymer ?
#
loop_
_entity_poly.entity_id
_entity_poly.type
_entity_poly.pdbx_seq_one_letter_code
_entity_poly.pdbx_strand_id
1 'polypeptide(L)'
;MTAAGALGFQAPPGESLLAAALRQGVALPYECATGTCGTCRARLLDGEIDAGWPAAPARQALKPDRREFLTCQAKARSDCTLQPLESCSPWPDGVERPAPCDSRVVQLQPLARDMLRLVVETARPLAFQAGQFVLLQVPGVDGARAYSMANPQSQADRLEFVVKRKPDGAVSRWLFETAAPGDAVRLFGPLGAAVFEPALGHDLLLAVGGSGLAVALAVLGRADAAGYLGQHRARLFFGAPACATSAFWSS
;
A
#
# COMPACT_ATOMS: atom_id res chain seq x y z
N MET A 1 33.48 5.07 -9.37
CA MET A 1 32.32 5.59 -8.63
C MET A 1 31.50 6.41 -9.60
N THR A 2 30.62 5.76 -10.37
CA THR A 2 29.79 6.42 -11.39
C THR A 2 28.66 7.17 -10.68
N ALA A 3 28.55 8.47 -10.91
CA ALA A 3 27.38 9.25 -10.53
C ALA A 3 26.14 8.53 -11.06
N ALA A 4 25.19 8.20 -10.17
CA ALA A 4 23.91 7.68 -10.60
C ALA A 4 23.29 8.69 -11.57
N GLY A 5 23.05 8.28 -12.81
CA GLY A 5 22.51 9.14 -13.85
C GLY A 5 21.14 9.69 -13.45
N ALA A 6 20.77 10.84 -14.02
CA ALA A 6 19.43 11.39 -13.84
C ALA A 6 18.38 10.43 -14.42
N LEU A 7 17.35 10.12 -13.63
CA LEU A 7 16.19 9.34 -14.07
C LEU A 7 15.04 10.31 -14.39
N GLY A 8 14.34 10.07 -15.49
CA GLY A 8 13.20 10.88 -15.93
C GLY A 8 11.91 10.10 -15.96
N PHE A 9 10.79 10.76 -15.67
CA PHE A 9 9.45 10.22 -15.77
C PHE A 9 8.45 11.36 -16.04
N GLN A 10 7.31 11.05 -16.64
CA GLN A 10 6.25 12.02 -16.91
C GLN A 10 5.25 12.06 -15.75
N ALA A 11 4.88 13.25 -15.26
CA ALA A 11 3.93 13.41 -14.17
C ALA A 11 2.66 14.14 -14.64
N PRO A 12 1.61 13.42 -15.03
CA PRO A 12 0.32 14.01 -15.38
C PRO A 12 -0.29 14.82 -14.24
N PRO A 13 -1.08 15.85 -14.56
CA PRO A 13 -1.85 16.58 -13.56
C PRO A 13 -2.71 15.62 -12.72
N GLY A 14 -2.72 15.84 -11.40
CA GLY A 14 -3.54 15.06 -10.47
C GLY A 14 -2.86 13.79 -9.91
N GLU A 15 -1.80 13.27 -10.55
CA GLU A 15 -1.03 12.13 -10.07
C GLU A 15 0.10 12.57 -9.12
N SER A 16 0.37 11.79 -8.06
CA SER A 16 1.51 12.09 -7.19
C SER A 16 2.84 11.77 -7.89
N LEU A 17 3.88 12.52 -7.56
CA LEU A 17 5.23 12.29 -8.10
C LEU A 17 5.72 10.87 -7.83
N LEU A 18 5.39 10.30 -6.67
CA LEU A 18 5.69 8.90 -6.35
C LEU A 18 4.96 7.95 -7.31
N ALA A 19 3.63 8.06 -7.47
CA ALA A 19 2.88 7.15 -8.32
C ALA A 19 3.36 7.21 -9.78
N ALA A 20 3.58 8.42 -10.29
CA ALA A 20 4.08 8.65 -11.64
C ALA A 20 5.46 8.00 -11.85
N ALA A 21 6.39 8.17 -10.91
CA ALA A 21 7.72 7.58 -10.98
C ALA A 21 7.66 6.04 -10.96
N LEU A 22 6.95 5.46 -9.99
CA LEU A 22 6.90 4.01 -9.78
C LEU A 22 6.33 3.28 -11.00
N ARG A 23 5.22 3.77 -11.58
CA ARG A 23 4.61 3.13 -12.76
C ARG A 23 5.45 3.21 -14.03
N GLN A 24 6.40 4.15 -14.07
CA GLN A 24 7.34 4.34 -15.18
C GLN A 24 8.69 3.67 -14.93
N GLY A 25 8.83 2.93 -13.83
CA GLY A 25 10.04 2.19 -13.53
C GLY A 25 11.14 3.03 -12.88
N VAL A 26 10.78 4.12 -12.21
CA VAL A 26 11.68 4.90 -11.36
C VAL A 26 11.36 4.59 -9.90
N ALA A 27 12.23 3.82 -9.24
CA ALA A 27 12.07 3.43 -7.85
C ALA A 27 12.48 4.60 -6.92
N LEU A 28 11.52 5.48 -6.65
CA LEU A 28 11.65 6.47 -5.57
C LEU A 28 11.48 5.81 -4.20
N PRO A 29 12.14 6.30 -3.15
CA PRO A 29 12.01 5.76 -1.79
C PRO A 29 10.60 5.97 -1.25
N TYR A 30 10.00 4.94 -0.64
CA TYR A 30 8.72 5.01 0.07
C TYR A 30 8.51 3.79 0.98
N GLU A 31 7.60 3.92 1.95
CA GLU A 31 7.07 2.77 2.69
C GLU A 31 5.54 2.80 2.70
N CYS A 32 4.93 3.87 3.24
CA CYS A 32 3.48 3.93 3.41
C CYS A 32 2.70 4.49 2.21
N ALA A 33 3.37 5.21 1.30
CA ALA A 33 2.81 5.95 0.16
C ALA A 33 1.61 6.89 0.48
N THR A 34 1.42 7.28 1.74
CA THR A 34 0.21 8.00 2.22
C THR A 34 0.52 9.25 3.06
N GLY A 35 1.79 9.66 3.14
CA GLY A 35 2.20 10.87 3.88
C GLY A 35 2.47 10.66 5.36
N THR A 36 2.54 9.41 5.82
CA THR A 36 2.65 9.06 7.25
C THR A 36 4.09 8.78 7.70
N CYS A 37 4.89 8.02 6.94
CA CYS A 37 6.21 7.53 7.37
C CYS A 37 7.38 8.51 7.13
N GLY A 38 7.33 9.31 6.06
CA GLY A 38 8.41 10.26 5.72
C GLY A 38 9.60 9.69 4.94
N THR A 39 9.62 8.40 4.58
CA THR A 39 10.66 7.79 3.73
C THR A 39 10.75 8.47 2.35
N CYS A 40 9.61 8.89 1.81
CA CYS A 40 9.51 9.50 0.46
C CYS A 40 9.93 10.97 0.35
N ARG A 41 10.76 11.45 1.29
CA ARG A 41 11.22 12.84 1.32
C ARG A 41 12.15 13.15 0.15
N ALA A 42 11.97 14.32 -0.42
CA ALA A 42 12.83 14.88 -1.45
C ALA A 42 12.97 16.40 -1.29
N ARG A 43 14.01 16.96 -1.89
CA ARG A 43 14.22 18.40 -2.05
C ARG A 43 13.84 18.83 -3.46
N LEU A 44 13.10 19.92 -3.59
CA LEU A 44 12.82 20.55 -4.88
C LEU A 44 14.00 21.44 -5.29
N LEU A 45 14.71 21.05 -6.35
CA LEU A 45 15.84 21.81 -6.89
C LEU A 45 15.33 22.90 -7.84
N ASP A 46 14.44 22.52 -8.75
CA ASP A 46 13.85 23.42 -9.75
C ASP A 46 12.38 23.06 -10.03
N GLY A 47 11.59 24.04 -10.47
CA GLY A 47 10.17 23.90 -10.78
C GLY A 47 9.21 24.19 -9.61
N GLU A 48 7.93 23.86 -9.83
CA GLU A 48 6.82 24.11 -8.92
C GLU A 48 6.00 22.85 -8.66
N ILE A 49 5.58 22.66 -7.40
CA ILE A 49 4.75 21.54 -6.98
C ILE A 49 3.55 22.03 -6.17
N ASP A 50 2.46 21.26 -6.23
CA ASP A 50 1.48 21.22 -5.17
C ASP A 50 1.97 20.22 -4.11
N ALA A 51 2.19 20.65 -2.87
CA ALA A 51 2.68 19.75 -1.83
C ALA A 51 1.60 18.76 -1.32
N GLY A 52 0.33 18.93 -1.69
CA GLY A 52 -0.77 18.06 -1.30
C GLY A 52 -1.19 18.26 0.16
N TRP A 53 -1.51 17.15 0.86
CA TRP A 53 -2.16 17.13 2.18
C TRP A 53 -1.38 17.88 3.27
N PRO A 54 -1.84 19.06 3.73
CA PRO A 54 -1.10 19.90 4.70
C PRO A 54 -0.94 19.29 6.09
N ALA A 55 -1.91 18.46 6.51
CA ALA A 55 -1.92 17.81 7.81
C ALA A 55 -1.27 16.41 7.81
N ALA A 56 -0.55 16.05 6.74
CA ALA A 56 0.17 14.78 6.67
C ALA A 56 1.19 14.67 7.82
N PRO A 57 1.17 13.61 8.64
CA PRO A 57 2.02 13.50 9.83
C PRO A 57 3.52 13.68 9.55
N ALA A 58 4.01 13.11 8.46
CA ALA A 58 5.43 13.18 8.10
C ALA A 58 5.89 14.61 7.72
N ARG A 59 4.96 15.57 7.52
CA ARG A 59 5.34 16.97 7.24
C ARG A 59 6.04 17.64 8.40
N GLN A 60 5.81 17.20 9.63
CA GLN A 60 6.46 17.77 10.82
C GLN A 60 7.99 17.62 10.78
N ALA A 61 8.50 16.64 10.03
CA ALA A 61 9.93 16.37 9.89
C ALA A 61 10.55 17.03 8.64
N LEU A 62 9.78 17.79 7.85
CA LEU A 62 10.28 18.50 6.67
C LEU A 62 10.94 19.82 7.07
N LYS A 63 11.95 20.23 6.30
CA LYS A 63 12.63 21.51 6.45
C LYS A 63 12.22 22.50 5.35
N PRO A 64 11.34 23.48 5.63
CA PRO A 64 10.83 24.40 4.60
C PRO A 64 11.92 25.27 3.97
N ASP A 65 12.92 25.69 4.75
CA ASP A 65 14.13 26.42 4.29
C ASP A 65 14.92 25.63 3.24
N ARG A 66 14.76 24.31 3.23
CA ARG A 66 15.41 23.39 2.29
C ARG A 66 14.49 22.92 1.18
N ARG A 67 13.30 23.52 1.01
CA ARG A 67 12.29 23.13 0.01
C ARG A 67 12.00 21.61 0.02
N GLU A 68 11.94 21.02 1.21
CA GLU A 68 11.65 19.59 1.37
C GLU A 68 10.16 19.30 1.25
N PHE A 69 9.82 18.18 0.63
CA PHE A 69 8.44 17.73 0.42
C PHE A 69 8.34 16.20 0.42
N LEU A 70 7.11 15.69 0.38
CA LEU A 70 6.82 14.25 0.30
C LEU A 70 6.38 13.89 -1.12
N THR A 71 7.16 13.07 -1.84
CA THR A 71 6.85 12.68 -3.22
C THR A 71 5.53 11.92 -3.34
N CYS A 72 5.10 11.21 -2.28
CA CYS A 72 3.80 10.52 -2.26
C CYS A 72 2.58 11.45 -2.17
N GLN A 73 2.77 12.70 -1.73
CA GLN A 73 1.68 13.69 -1.60
C GLN A 73 1.75 14.76 -2.68
N ALA A 74 2.96 15.08 -3.15
CA ALA A 74 3.18 16.17 -4.06
C ALA A 74 2.81 15.85 -5.51
N LYS A 75 2.33 16.85 -6.25
CA LYS A 75 1.99 16.79 -7.68
C LYS A 75 2.75 17.89 -8.42
N ALA A 76 3.26 17.60 -9.61
CA ALA A 76 3.95 18.61 -10.42
C ALA A 76 2.97 19.70 -10.90
N ARG A 77 3.43 20.95 -10.92
CA ARG A 77 2.76 22.10 -11.57
C ARG A 77 3.53 22.62 -12.78
N SER A 78 4.82 22.29 -12.86
CA SER A 78 5.70 22.54 -14.01
C SER A 78 6.72 21.40 -14.12
N ASP A 79 7.63 21.49 -15.08
CA ASP A 79 8.80 20.61 -15.11
C ASP A 79 9.61 20.80 -13.82
N CYS A 80 9.93 19.68 -13.16
CA CYS A 80 10.56 19.68 -11.84
C CYS A 80 11.86 18.90 -11.85
N THR A 81 12.87 19.44 -11.19
CA THR A 81 14.06 18.68 -10.79
C THR A 81 14.00 18.45 -9.29
N LEU A 82 14.06 17.18 -8.87
CA LEU A 82 13.97 16.79 -7.46
C LEU A 82 15.14 15.89 -7.06
N GLN A 83 15.57 16.04 -5.80
CA GLN A 83 16.60 15.23 -5.17
C GLN A 83 16.00 14.44 -4.01
N PRO A 84 15.77 13.12 -4.17
CA PRO A 84 15.39 12.24 -3.06
C PRO A 84 16.43 12.28 -1.94
N LEU A 85 15.99 12.20 -0.67
CA LEU A 85 16.91 12.15 0.47
C LEU A 85 17.49 10.74 0.71
N GLU A 86 16.82 9.73 0.18
CA GLU A 86 17.30 8.35 0.08
C GLU A 86 17.52 7.99 -1.40
N SER A 87 18.36 7.00 -1.67
CA SER A 87 18.71 6.62 -3.04
C SER A 87 17.48 6.24 -3.87
N CYS A 88 17.46 6.66 -5.13
CA CYS A 88 16.53 6.14 -6.13
C CYS A 88 17.29 5.27 -7.14
N SER A 89 16.57 4.38 -7.83
CA SER A 89 17.15 3.49 -8.83
C SER A 89 16.15 3.24 -9.97
N PRO A 90 16.60 2.68 -11.10
CA PRO A 90 15.69 1.96 -11.99
C PRO A 90 14.92 0.89 -11.21
N TRP A 91 13.69 0.64 -11.64
CA TRP A 91 12.88 -0.45 -11.10
C TRP A 91 13.50 -1.81 -11.47
N PRO A 92 13.54 -2.78 -10.55
CA PRO A 92 14.12 -4.09 -10.83
C PRO A 92 13.44 -4.81 -11.99
N ASP A 93 14.24 -5.49 -12.82
CA ASP A 93 13.71 -6.33 -13.89
C ASP A 93 12.92 -7.52 -13.34
N GLY A 94 11.84 -7.89 -14.02
CA GLY A 94 11.00 -9.04 -13.64
C GLY A 94 10.11 -8.84 -12.41
N VAL A 95 10.15 -7.67 -11.76
CA VAL A 95 9.26 -7.33 -10.64
C VAL A 95 8.07 -6.52 -11.14
N GLU A 96 6.85 -6.92 -10.79
CA GLU A 96 5.62 -6.19 -11.17
C GLU A 96 5.72 -4.72 -10.77
N ARG A 97 5.52 -3.83 -11.74
CA ARG A 97 5.53 -2.39 -11.50
C ARG A 97 4.19 -1.95 -10.91
N PRO A 98 4.17 -1.00 -9.96
CA PRO A 98 2.93 -0.45 -9.45
C PRO A 98 2.19 0.28 -10.57
N ALA A 99 0.91 -0.01 -10.77
CA ALA A 99 0.11 0.64 -11.79
C ALA A 99 -1.31 0.92 -11.30
N PRO A 100 -2.02 1.91 -11.89
CA PRO A 100 -3.45 2.06 -11.69
C PRO A 100 -4.19 0.82 -12.18
N CYS A 101 -5.19 0.37 -11.41
CA CYS A 101 -6.08 -0.69 -11.81
C CYS A 101 -7.53 -0.30 -11.48
N ASP A 102 -8.35 -0.14 -12.52
CA ASP A 102 -9.79 0.00 -12.34
C ASP A 102 -10.36 -1.31 -11.81
N SER A 103 -11.22 -1.18 -10.82
CA SER A 103 -11.65 -2.31 -9.99
C SER A 103 -13.07 -2.08 -9.47
N ARG A 104 -13.68 -3.13 -8.92
CA ARG A 104 -15.05 -3.08 -8.40
C ARG A 104 -15.17 -3.87 -7.11
N VAL A 105 -15.93 -3.33 -6.16
CA VAL A 105 -16.28 -4.08 -4.95
C VAL A 105 -17.19 -5.24 -5.32
N VAL A 106 -16.83 -6.45 -4.90
CA VAL A 106 -17.62 -7.67 -5.16
C VAL A 106 -18.16 -8.31 -3.89
N GLN A 107 -17.54 -8.06 -2.74
CA GLN A 107 -18.04 -8.54 -1.46
C GLN A 107 -17.62 -7.61 -0.32
N LEU A 108 -18.55 -7.34 0.58
CA LEU A 108 -18.28 -6.73 1.89
C LEU A 108 -18.89 -7.66 2.94
N GLN A 109 -18.09 -8.14 3.89
CA GLN A 109 -18.53 -9.07 4.91
C GLN A 109 -18.02 -8.61 6.28
N PRO A 110 -18.92 -8.23 7.23
CA PRO A 110 -18.51 -7.93 8.58
C PRO A 110 -17.79 -9.13 9.21
N LEU A 111 -16.60 -8.89 9.77
CA LEU A 111 -15.83 -9.90 10.52
C LEU A 111 -15.99 -9.69 12.02
N ALA A 112 -16.13 -8.44 12.46
CA ALA A 112 -16.40 -8.07 13.85
C ALA A 112 -17.07 -6.69 13.89
N ARG A 113 -17.36 -6.17 15.09
CA ARG A 113 -17.97 -4.84 15.28
C ARG A 113 -17.24 -3.71 14.54
N ASP A 114 -15.90 -3.79 14.46
CA ASP A 114 -15.04 -2.78 13.86
C ASP A 114 -14.16 -3.34 12.73
N MET A 115 -14.47 -4.52 12.18
CA MET A 115 -13.68 -5.14 11.12
C MET A 115 -14.54 -5.68 9.99
N LEU A 116 -14.04 -5.53 8.77
CA LEU A 116 -14.72 -5.85 7.53
C LEU A 116 -13.75 -6.60 6.60
N ARG A 117 -14.19 -7.73 6.04
CA ARG A 117 -13.57 -8.34 4.86
C ARG A 117 -14.11 -7.63 3.63
N LEU A 118 -13.21 -7.01 2.89
CA LEU A 118 -13.50 -6.38 1.61
C LEU A 118 -12.87 -7.25 0.52
N VAL A 119 -13.66 -7.58 -0.51
CA VAL A 119 -13.16 -8.24 -1.72
C VAL A 119 -13.40 -7.32 -2.90
N VAL A 120 -12.33 -7.06 -3.65
CA VAL A 120 -12.33 -6.22 -4.84
C VAL A 120 -11.88 -7.06 -6.03
N GLU A 121 -12.64 -7.00 -7.11
CA GLU A 121 -12.26 -7.60 -8.39
C GLU A 121 -11.57 -6.55 -9.27
N THR A 122 -10.43 -6.90 -9.83
CA THR A 122 -9.58 -6.05 -10.64
C THR A 122 -9.79 -6.35 -12.13
N ALA A 123 -9.74 -5.33 -12.99
CA ALA A 123 -9.96 -5.51 -14.44
C ALA A 123 -8.94 -6.45 -15.11
N ARG A 124 -7.76 -6.62 -14.50
CA ARG A 124 -6.73 -7.58 -14.88
C ARG A 124 -6.13 -8.21 -13.63
N PRO A 125 -5.62 -9.45 -13.69
CA PRO A 125 -4.88 -10.02 -12.58
C PRO A 125 -3.70 -9.13 -12.18
N LEU A 126 -3.55 -8.92 -10.88
CA LEU A 126 -2.42 -8.22 -10.28
C LEU A 126 -1.42 -9.25 -9.75
N ALA A 127 -0.16 -9.16 -10.19
CA ALA A 127 0.92 -9.92 -9.57
C ALA A 127 1.39 -9.19 -8.31
N PHE A 128 1.54 -9.90 -7.18
CA PHE A 128 2.01 -9.31 -5.93
C PHE A 128 2.64 -10.36 -5.01
N GLN A 129 3.34 -9.90 -3.98
CA GLN A 129 3.94 -10.74 -2.94
C GLN A 129 3.18 -10.59 -1.62
N ALA A 130 3.06 -11.69 -0.87
CA ALA A 130 2.44 -11.69 0.44
C ALA A 130 3.16 -10.70 1.38
N GLY A 131 2.42 -9.71 1.89
CA GLY A 131 2.95 -8.58 2.67
C GLY A 131 2.79 -7.22 1.97
N GLN A 132 2.62 -7.21 0.65
CA GLN A 132 2.36 -6.00 -0.11
C GLN A 132 0.96 -5.42 0.13
N PHE A 133 0.77 -4.18 -0.29
CA PHE A 133 -0.48 -3.44 -0.20
C PHE A 133 -0.82 -2.71 -1.51
N VAL A 134 -2.04 -2.20 -1.60
CA VAL A 134 -2.46 -1.26 -2.65
C VAL A 134 -2.97 0.03 -2.02
N LEU A 135 -2.96 1.11 -2.80
CA LEU A 135 -3.71 2.31 -2.47
C LEU A 135 -5.13 2.17 -3.03
N LEU A 136 -6.14 2.19 -2.15
CA LEU A 136 -7.56 2.19 -2.50
C LEU A 136 -8.09 3.63 -2.52
N GLN A 137 -8.64 4.05 -3.65
CA GLN A 137 -9.43 5.26 -3.80
C GLN A 137 -10.90 4.88 -4.04
N VAL A 138 -11.80 5.58 -3.35
CA VAL A 138 -13.25 5.32 -3.38
C VAL A 138 -14.02 6.54 -3.88
N PRO A 139 -15.26 6.39 -4.39
CA PRO A 139 -16.06 7.50 -4.89
C PRO A 139 -16.33 8.57 -3.82
N GLY A 140 -16.25 9.84 -4.22
CA GLY A 140 -16.60 10.97 -3.36
C GLY A 140 -15.66 11.23 -2.18
N VAL A 141 -14.50 10.55 -2.11
CA VAL A 141 -13.50 10.75 -1.06
C VAL A 141 -12.14 11.09 -1.67
N ASP A 142 -11.57 12.20 -1.22
CA ASP A 142 -10.25 12.64 -1.67
C ASP A 142 -9.11 11.79 -1.08
N GLY A 143 -8.19 11.43 -1.96
CA GLY A 143 -7.00 10.66 -1.63
C GLY A 143 -7.26 9.17 -1.42
N ALA A 144 -6.19 8.40 -1.42
CA ALA A 144 -6.24 6.96 -1.26
C ALA A 144 -5.82 6.51 0.15
N ARG A 145 -6.11 5.25 0.50
CA ARG A 145 -5.64 4.61 1.74
C ARG A 145 -4.94 3.31 1.41
N ALA A 146 -3.85 3.03 2.12
CA ALA A 146 -3.11 1.78 1.99
C ALA A 146 -3.87 0.63 2.66
N TYR A 147 -4.08 -0.46 1.92
CA TYR A 147 -4.64 -1.72 2.44
C TYR A 147 -3.80 -2.91 1.95
N SER A 148 -3.28 -3.69 2.90
CA SER A 148 -2.52 -4.91 2.61
C SER A 148 -3.44 -6.00 2.08
N MET A 149 -3.00 -6.70 1.04
CA MET A 149 -3.69 -7.89 0.55
C MET A 149 -3.66 -8.97 1.63
N ALA A 150 -4.79 -9.65 1.81
CA ALA A 150 -4.98 -10.72 2.76
C ALA A 150 -4.97 -12.11 2.10
N ASN A 151 -5.20 -12.17 0.80
CA ASN A 151 -5.20 -13.41 0.04
C ASN A 151 -3.76 -13.83 -0.35
N PRO A 152 -3.46 -15.14 -0.42
CA PRO A 152 -2.09 -15.64 -0.54
C PRO A 152 -1.58 -15.79 -1.99
N GLN A 153 -2.45 -15.70 -2.98
CA GLN A 153 -2.10 -15.93 -4.38
C GLN A 153 -1.13 -14.84 -4.86
N SER A 154 -0.05 -15.24 -5.55
CA SER A 154 0.92 -14.29 -6.11
C SER A 154 0.44 -13.59 -7.38
N GLN A 155 -0.69 -14.03 -7.93
CA GLN A 155 -1.38 -13.41 -9.06
C GLN A 155 -2.88 -13.65 -8.89
N ALA A 156 -3.66 -12.58 -8.78
CA ALA A 156 -5.10 -12.67 -8.58
C ALA A 156 -5.83 -11.49 -9.21
N ASP A 157 -7.02 -11.77 -9.74
CA ASP A 157 -8.01 -10.76 -10.14
C ASP A 157 -9.03 -10.45 -9.02
N ARG A 158 -8.97 -11.19 -7.91
CA ARG A 158 -9.73 -10.94 -6.69
C ARG A 158 -8.80 -10.70 -5.53
N LEU A 159 -8.78 -9.46 -5.04
CA LEU A 159 -7.98 -9.03 -3.91
C LEU A 159 -8.84 -8.95 -2.66
N GLU A 160 -8.33 -9.53 -1.58
CA GLU A 160 -9.00 -9.53 -0.28
C GLU A 160 -8.29 -8.61 0.70
N PHE A 161 -9.06 -7.92 1.54
CA PHE A 161 -8.54 -7.00 2.54
C PHE A 161 -9.25 -7.19 3.87
N VAL A 162 -8.51 -7.01 4.98
CA VAL A 162 -9.10 -6.85 6.32
C VAL A 162 -9.05 -5.38 6.68
N VAL A 163 -10.21 -4.74 6.71
CA VAL A 163 -10.36 -3.30 6.96
C VAL A 163 -10.83 -3.09 8.39
N LYS A 164 -10.15 -2.22 9.13
CA LYS A 164 -10.58 -1.77 10.46
C LYS A 164 -11.30 -0.44 10.39
N ARG A 165 -12.43 -0.30 11.10
CA ARG A 165 -13.19 0.94 11.20
C ARG A 165 -12.35 2.04 11.85
N LYS A 166 -12.33 3.21 11.23
CA LYS A 166 -11.78 4.46 11.75
C LYS A 166 -12.93 5.47 11.85
N PRO A 167 -13.39 5.85 13.05
CA PRO A 167 -14.56 6.71 13.23
C PRO A 167 -14.52 7.99 12.39
N ASP A 168 -13.35 8.63 12.31
CA ASP A 168 -13.16 9.90 11.59
C ASP A 168 -12.59 9.73 10.17
N GLY A 169 -12.50 8.48 9.68
CA GLY A 169 -11.94 8.19 8.36
C GLY A 169 -13.00 8.20 7.28
N ALA A 170 -12.94 9.12 6.31
CA ALA A 170 -13.91 9.21 5.22
C ALA A 170 -14.04 7.90 4.40
N VAL A 171 -12.91 7.28 4.00
CA VAL A 171 -12.91 5.96 3.33
C VAL A 171 -13.49 4.88 4.24
N SER A 172 -13.19 4.93 5.54
CA SER A 172 -13.75 3.97 6.50
C SER A 172 -15.26 4.17 6.69
N ARG A 173 -15.76 5.39 6.66
CA ARG A 173 -17.19 5.66 6.72
C ARG A 173 -17.86 5.08 5.48
N TRP A 174 -17.31 5.39 4.31
CA TRP A 174 -17.81 4.89 3.03
C TRP A 174 -17.91 3.35 3.02
N LEU A 175 -16.84 2.65 3.41
CA LEU A 175 -16.78 1.19 3.43
C LEU A 175 -17.78 0.54 4.39
N PHE A 176 -18.08 1.17 5.53
CA PHE A 176 -18.91 0.55 6.57
C PHE A 176 -20.38 0.99 6.51
N GLU A 177 -20.71 2.06 5.80
CA GLU A 177 -22.06 2.66 5.84
C GLU A 177 -22.73 2.74 4.47
N THR A 178 -21.97 2.83 3.37
CA THR A 178 -22.53 3.10 2.03
C THR A 178 -22.08 2.15 0.94
N ALA A 179 -20.89 1.55 1.06
CA ALA A 179 -20.32 0.72 0.02
C ALA A 179 -21.16 -0.55 -0.23
N ALA A 180 -21.31 -0.92 -1.49
CA ALA A 180 -22.05 -2.10 -1.93
C ALA A 180 -21.29 -2.86 -3.04
N PRO A 181 -21.53 -4.18 -3.18
CA PRO A 181 -21.08 -4.91 -4.36
C PRO A 181 -21.66 -4.27 -5.62
N GLY A 182 -20.82 -3.81 -6.55
CA GLY A 182 -21.29 -2.81 -7.51
C GLY A 182 -20.29 -1.69 -7.72
N ASP A 183 -19.81 -1.16 -6.61
CA ASP A 183 -19.16 0.13 -6.61
C ASP A 183 -17.80 0.09 -7.29
N ALA A 184 -17.60 1.05 -8.21
CA ALA A 184 -16.32 1.28 -8.84
C ALA A 184 -15.33 1.87 -7.83
N VAL A 185 -14.15 1.27 -7.77
CA VAL A 185 -13.02 1.75 -6.96
C VAL A 185 -11.76 1.71 -7.80
N ARG A 186 -10.77 2.52 -7.44
CA ARG A 186 -9.48 2.53 -8.13
C ARG A 186 -8.39 2.06 -7.18
N LEU A 187 -7.60 1.12 -7.67
CA LEU A 187 -6.41 0.65 -6.98
C LEU A 187 -5.15 1.23 -7.63
N PHE A 188 -4.10 1.39 -6.85
CA PHE A 188 -2.75 1.59 -7.35
C PHE A 188 -1.78 0.68 -6.59
N GLY A 189 -1.07 -0.18 -7.31
CA GLY A 189 -0.11 -1.12 -6.72
C GLY A 189 0.32 -2.24 -7.68
N PRO A 190 0.98 -3.29 -7.17
CA PRO A 190 1.26 -3.52 -5.75
C PRO A 190 2.33 -2.55 -5.19
N LEU A 191 2.37 -2.39 -3.87
CA LEU A 191 3.31 -1.52 -3.16
C LEU A 191 3.87 -2.22 -1.92
N GLY A 192 5.05 -1.77 -1.48
CA GLY A 192 5.70 -2.21 -0.25
C GLY A 192 6.75 -3.31 -0.48
N ALA A 193 7.77 -3.29 0.36
CA ALA A 193 8.92 -4.20 0.32
C ALA A 193 8.96 -5.18 1.50
N ALA A 194 8.10 -5.01 2.52
CA ALA A 194 7.99 -5.93 3.64
C ALA A 194 7.19 -7.17 3.22
N VAL A 195 7.87 -8.13 2.59
CA VAL A 195 7.26 -9.30 1.97
C VAL A 195 7.80 -10.60 2.55
N PHE A 196 7.05 -11.69 2.39
CA PHE A 196 7.53 -13.02 2.72
C PHE A 196 8.48 -13.55 1.64
N GLU A 197 9.71 -13.88 2.06
CA GLU A 197 10.78 -14.42 1.21
C GLU A 197 11.14 -15.86 1.64
N PRO A 198 10.53 -16.90 1.02
CA PRO A 198 10.80 -18.29 1.38
C PRO A 198 12.27 -18.69 1.28
N ALA A 199 13.04 -18.04 0.40
CA ALA A 199 14.45 -18.34 0.17
C ALA A 199 15.34 -18.09 1.41
N LEU A 200 14.88 -17.31 2.39
CA LEU A 200 15.62 -17.06 3.63
C LEU A 200 15.65 -18.28 4.56
N GLY A 201 14.71 -19.22 4.45
CA GLY A 201 14.74 -20.49 5.17
C GLY A 201 14.71 -20.38 6.69
N HIS A 202 13.94 -19.43 7.24
CA HIS A 202 13.78 -19.19 8.68
C HIS A 202 12.37 -19.50 9.19
N ASP A 203 12.27 -19.88 10.47
CA ASP A 203 10.99 -19.94 11.18
C ASP A 203 10.30 -18.56 11.16
N LEU A 204 8.97 -18.56 11.10
CA LEU A 204 8.15 -17.35 11.03
C LEU A 204 7.64 -16.94 12.41
N LEU A 205 7.82 -15.67 12.76
CA LEU A 205 7.16 -15.04 13.89
C LEU A 205 6.38 -13.83 13.39
N LEU A 206 5.05 -13.89 13.51
CA LEU A 206 4.14 -12.82 13.12
C LEU A 206 3.50 -12.24 14.38
N ALA A 207 3.70 -10.96 14.64
CA ALA A 207 3.07 -10.24 15.74
C ALA A 207 2.24 -9.10 15.15
N VAL A 208 0.92 -9.24 15.14
CA VAL A 208 0.01 -8.30 14.46
C VAL A 208 -1.17 -7.91 15.36
N GLY A 209 -1.77 -6.75 15.08
CA GLY A 209 -2.95 -6.29 15.79
C GLY A 209 -3.97 -5.64 14.86
N GLY A 210 -5.27 -5.86 15.15
CA GLY A 210 -6.36 -5.35 14.33
C GLY A 210 -6.25 -5.76 12.86
N SER A 211 -6.31 -4.79 11.93
CA SER A 211 -6.21 -5.04 10.49
C SER A 211 -4.84 -5.57 10.03
N GLY A 212 -3.81 -5.56 10.90
CA GLY A 212 -2.54 -6.24 10.62
C GLY A 212 -2.70 -7.75 10.39
N LEU A 213 -3.85 -8.32 10.79
CA LEU A 213 -4.23 -9.68 10.45
C LEU A 213 -4.20 -9.97 8.95
N ALA A 214 -4.49 -8.99 8.08
CA ALA A 214 -4.40 -9.16 6.62
C ALA A 214 -3.02 -9.67 6.19
N VAL A 215 -1.95 -9.03 6.66
CA VAL A 215 -0.57 -9.43 6.34
C VAL A 215 -0.29 -10.84 6.83
N ALA A 216 -0.71 -11.17 8.06
CA ALA A 216 -0.50 -12.51 8.61
C ALA A 216 -1.22 -13.59 7.78
N LEU A 217 -2.46 -13.34 7.35
CA LEU A 217 -3.22 -14.27 6.50
C LEU A 217 -2.52 -14.50 5.15
N ALA A 218 -2.07 -13.44 4.48
CA ALA A 218 -1.38 -13.55 3.21
C ALA A 218 -0.06 -14.32 3.34
N VAL A 219 0.75 -14.02 4.36
CA VAL A 219 2.04 -14.69 4.59
C VAL A 219 1.85 -16.15 4.95
N LEU A 220 0.96 -16.47 5.89
CA LEU A 220 0.71 -17.85 6.30
C LEU A 220 0.11 -18.68 5.17
N GLY A 221 -0.86 -18.14 4.43
CA GLY A 221 -1.44 -18.83 3.28
C GLY A 221 -0.41 -19.03 2.16
N ARG A 222 0.49 -18.06 1.92
CA ARG A 222 1.56 -18.22 0.93
C ARG A 222 2.60 -19.26 1.36
N ALA A 223 2.94 -19.30 2.66
CA ALA A 223 3.84 -20.28 3.24
C ALA A 223 3.25 -21.70 3.13
N ASP A 224 1.97 -21.87 3.45
CA ASP A 224 1.27 -23.14 3.31
C ASP A 224 1.23 -23.61 1.85
N ALA A 225 0.80 -22.74 0.92
CA ALA A 225 0.76 -23.05 -0.51
C ALA A 225 2.14 -23.38 -1.11
N ALA A 226 3.22 -22.91 -0.50
CA ALA A 226 4.60 -23.24 -0.90
C ALA A 226 5.14 -24.53 -0.25
N GLY A 227 4.38 -25.20 0.63
CA GLY A 227 4.87 -26.32 1.44
C GLY A 227 5.90 -25.91 2.49
N TYR A 228 6.08 -24.61 2.74
CA TYR A 228 7.11 -24.06 3.61
C TYR A 228 6.95 -24.51 5.06
N LEU A 229 5.70 -24.62 5.51
CA LEU A 229 5.34 -25.03 6.86
C LEU A 229 5.61 -26.52 7.15
N GLY A 230 5.96 -27.31 6.13
CA GLY A 230 6.46 -28.68 6.33
C GLY A 230 7.90 -28.74 6.83
N GLN A 231 8.67 -27.65 6.69
CA GLN A 231 10.09 -27.57 7.06
C GLN A 231 10.38 -26.50 8.12
N HIS A 232 9.50 -25.51 8.25
CA HIS A 232 9.66 -24.36 9.14
C HIS A 232 8.45 -24.19 10.05
N ARG A 233 8.67 -23.66 11.25
CA ARG A 233 7.60 -23.35 12.20
C ARG A 233 7.07 -21.94 11.96
N ALA A 234 5.77 -21.75 12.17
CA ALA A 234 5.16 -20.43 12.19
C ALA A 234 4.48 -20.18 13.54
N ARG A 235 4.70 -18.99 14.13
CA ARG A 235 4.04 -18.52 15.35
C ARG A 235 3.33 -17.20 15.06
N LEU A 236 2.03 -17.15 15.32
CA LEU A 236 1.21 -15.94 15.20
C LEU A 236 0.78 -15.46 16.59
N PHE A 237 1.14 -14.23 16.92
CA PHE A 237 0.62 -13.48 18.06
C PHE A 237 -0.34 -12.43 17.53
N PHE A 238 -1.63 -12.56 17.85
CA PHE A 238 -2.67 -11.64 17.41
C PHE A 238 -3.27 -10.85 18.57
N GLY A 239 -3.09 -9.53 18.56
CA GLY A 239 -3.69 -8.61 19.50
C GLY A 239 -5.03 -8.07 19.00
N ALA A 240 -6.11 -8.38 19.71
CA ALA A 240 -7.44 -7.80 19.47
C ALA A 240 -8.07 -7.31 20.78
N PRO A 241 -8.92 -6.26 20.75
CA PRO A 241 -9.72 -5.90 21.92
C PRO A 241 -10.59 -7.10 22.34
N ALA A 242 -10.82 -7.26 23.66
CA ALA A 242 -11.51 -8.43 24.25
C ALA A 242 -12.88 -8.80 23.64
N CYS A 243 -13.53 -7.89 22.90
CA CYS A 243 -14.83 -8.11 22.27
C CYS A 243 -14.76 -8.70 20.84
N ALA A 244 -13.57 -8.87 20.25
CA ALA A 244 -13.39 -9.24 18.83
C ALA A 244 -12.76 -10.63 18.58
N THR A 245 -12.38 -11.39 19.61
CA THR A 245 -11.63 -12.64 19.46
C THR A 245 -12.46 -13.86 19.04
N SER A 246 -13.78 -13.86 19.23
CA SER A 246 -14.65 -15.00 18.94
C SER A 246 -15.07 -15.14 17.47
N ALA A 247 -14.81 -14.15 16.62
CA ALA A 247 -15.40 -14.09 15.27
C ALA A 247 -14.45 -14.53 14.12
N PHE A 248 -13.15 -14.71 14.38
CA PHE A 248 -12.15 -14.95 13.32
C PHE A 248 -11.85 -16.42 13.04
N TRP A 249 -12.19 -17.34 13.93
CA TRP A 249 -11.73 -18.74 13.88
C TRP A 249 -12.84 -19.75 13.62
N SER A 250 -14.04 -19.29 13.28
CA SER A 250 -15.18 -20.17 12.97
C SER A 250 -15.33 -20.38 11.47
N SER A 251 -14.68 -21.44 10.95
CA SER A 251 -15.08 -22.38 9.88
C SER A 251 -13.87 -22.83 9.08
#